data_AF-A0A960WPC9-F1
#
_entry.id   AF-A0A960WPC9-F1
#
_cell.length_a   1.000
_cell.length_b   1.000
_cell.length_c   1.000
_cell.angle_alpha   90.00
_cell.angle_beta   90.00
_cell.angle_gamma   90.00
#
_symmetry.space_group_name_H-M   'P 1'
#
loop_
_entity.id
_entity.type
_entity.pdbx_description
1 polymer ?
#
loop_
_entity_poly.entity_id
_entity_poly.type
_entity_poly.pdbx_seq_one_letter_code
_entity_poly.pdbx_strand_id
1 'polypeptide(L)'
;MKEREDGYEAVTESDDPAVAKVLVQHVRQMEARLESGLSVRRWDPAFAEYCDHYGEMDHRFETTGKGVRMIVTAKDPKVARIAKNHAKVVSKFASEGWSEHGREHPAIQP
;
A
#
# COMPACT_ATOMS: atom_id res chain seq x y z
N MET A 1 4.25 9.86 -3.14
CA MET A 1 5.06 8.73 -2.64
C MET A 1 6.53 9.04 -2.88
N LYS A 2 7.40 8.63 -1.96
CA LYS A 2 8.85 8.77 -2.03
C LYS A 2 9.48 7.39 -1.82
N GLU A 3 10.28 6.94 -2.77
CA GLU A 3 11.05 5.71 -2.60
C GLU A 3 12.17 5.90 -1.58
N ARG A 4 12.48 4.81 -0.86
CA ARG A 4 13.62 4.68 0.05
C ARG A 4 14.48 3.52 -0.42
N GLU A 5 15.68 3.35 0.10
CA GLU A 5 16.49 2.15 -0.22
C GLU A 5 15.79 0.88 0.30
N ASP A 6 15.33 0.94 1.55
CA ASP A 6 14.70 -0.14 2.31
C ASP A 6 13.18 -0.29 2.08
N GLY A 7 12.56 0.54 1.23
CA GLY A 7 11.11 0.48 1.00
C GLY A 7 10.55 1.80 0.47
N TYR A 8 9.49 2.31 1.09
CA TYR A 8 8.89 3.59 0.67
C TYR A 8 8.26 4.36 1.83
N GLU A 9 8.00 5.63 1.55
CA GLU A 9 7.15 6.49 2.36
C GLU A 9 6.07 7.13 1.47
N ALA A 10 4.82 7.10 1.91
CA ALA A 10 3.71 7.71 1.19
C ALA A 10 2.85 8.54 2.13
N VAL A 11 2.39 9.70 1.64
CA VAL A 11 1.39 10.54 2.28
C VAL A 11 0.21 10.60 1.34
N THR A 12 -0.97 10.30 1.84
CA THR A 12 -2.24 10.40 1.11
C THR A 12 -3.19 11.22 1.96
N GLU A 13 -3.64 12.34 1.39
CA GLU A 13 -4.45 13.34 2.09
C GLU A 13 -5.58 13.84 1.19
N SER A 14 -6.60 14.41 1.81
CA SER A 14 -7.68 15.10 1.14
C SER A 14 -8.05 16.38 1.89
N ASP A 15 -8.38 17.44 1.17
CA ASP A 15 -8.96 18.65 1.76
C ASP A 15 -10.44 18.47 2.11
N ASP A 16 -11.11 17.44 1.58
CA ASP A 16 -12.46 17.07 2.02
C ASP A 16 -12.36 16.26 3.33
N PRO A 17 -12.87 16.77 4.46
CA PRO A 17 -12.79 16.10 5.74
C PRO A 17 -13.55 14.76 5.78
N ALA A 18 -14.59 14.58 4.96
CA ALA A 18 -15.30 13.32 4.86
C ALA A 18 -14.43 12.26 4.14
N VAL A 19 -13.75 12.65 3.06
CA VAL A 19 -12.83 11.77 2.33
C VAL A 19 -11.62 11.41 3.20
N ALA A 20 -11.01 12.39 3.86
CA ALA A 20 -9.90 12.16 4.79
C ALA A 20 -10.26 11.13 5.88
N LYS A 21 -11.47 11.24 6.46
CA LYS A 21 -11.96 10.31 7.47
C LYS A 21 -12.12 8.89 6.93
N VAL A 22 -12.74 8.73 5.75
CA VAL A 22 -12.92 7.42 5.10
C VAL A 22 -11.57 6.80 4.74
N LEU A 23 -10.62 7.60 4.25
CA LEU A 23 -9.26 7.16 3.95
C LEU A 23 -8.57 6.57 5.18
N VAL A 24 -8.56 7.30 6.30
CA VAL A 24 -7.94 6.83 7.56
C VAL A 24 -8.61 5.52 8.02
N GLN A 25 -9.93 5.45 7.96
CA GLN A 25 -10.66 4.23 8.33
C GLN A 25 -10.31 3.05 7.43
N HIS A 26 -10.28 3.27 6.11
CA HIS A 26 -9.95 2.24 5.14
C HIS A 26 -8.56 1.65 5.38
N VAL A 27 -7.55 2.50 5.60
CA VAL A 27 -6.18 2.03 5.84
C VAL A 27 -6.07 1.19 7.10
N ARG A 28 -6.72 1.59 8.20
CA ARG A 28 -6.77 0.78 9.43
C ARG A 28 -7.47 -0.57 9.23
N GLN A 29 -8.52 -0.60 8.42
CA GLN A 29 -9.20 -1.85 8.10
C GLN A 29 -8.33 -2.78 7.25
N MET A 30 -7.51 -2.22 6.34
CA MET A 30 -6.56 -3.00 5.54
C MET A 30 -5.41 -3.54 6.38
N GLU A 31 -4.85 -2.74 7.28
CA GLU A 31 -3.85 -3.18 8.26
C GLU A 31 -4.37 -4.36 9.07
N ALA A 32 -5.49 -4.20 9.78
CA ALA A 32 -6.09 -5.27 10.58
C ALA A 32 -6.41 -6.54 9.77
N ARG A 33 -6.85 -6.37 8.53
CA ARG A 33 -7.11 -7.49 7.62
C ARG A 33 -5.83 -8.26 7.30
N LEU A 34 -4.78 -7.58 6.88
CA LEU A 34 -3.51 -8.22 6.49
C LEU A 34 -2.79 -8.83 7.70
N GLU A 35 -2.82 -8.16 8.86
CA GLU A 35 -2.30 -8.70 10.12
C GLU A 35 -3.03 -9.97 10.57
N SER A 36 -4.33 -10.10 10.28
CA SER A 36 -5.10 -11.32 10.54
C SER A 36 -4.82 -12.47 9.57
N GLY A 37 -3.90 -12.29 8.62
CA GLY A 37 -3.57 -13.27 7.58
C GLY A 37 -4.55 -13.31 6.42
N LEU A 38 -5.50 -12.36 6.36
CA LEU A 38 -6.45 -12.25 5.26
C LEU A 38 -5.85 -11.40 4.13
N SER A 39 -5.95 -11.87 2.90
CA SER A 39 -5.44 -11.16 1.73
C SER A 39 -6.52 -10.37 0.99
N VAL A 40 -6.09 -9.53 0.04
CA VAL A 40 -6.95 -8.78 -0.87
C VAL A 40 -6.48 -8.94 -2.31
N ARG A 41 -7.40 -8.82 -3.27
CA ARG A 41 -7.11 -8.72 -4.70
C ARG A 41 -6.08 -9.76 -5.20
N ARG A 42 -6.22 -11.02 -4.77
CA ARG A 42 -5.30 -12.12 -5.16
C ARG A 42 -5.26 -12.40 -6.67
N TRP A 43 -6.23 -11.89 -7.43
CA TRP A 43 -6.24 -11.97 -8.89
C TRP A 43 -5.24 -11.01 -9.54
N ASP A 44 -4.83 -9.95 -8.85
CA ASP A 44 -3.84 -8.96 -9.32
C ASP A 44 -2.43 -9.42 -8.87
N PRO A 45 -1.52 -9.75 -9.80
CA PRO A 45 -0.24 -10.36 -9.46
C PRO A 45 0.59 -9.56 -8.46
N ALA A 46 0.63 -8.22 -8.59
CA ALA A 46 1.36 -7.36 -7.66
C ALA A 46 0.77 -7.41 -6.23
N PHE A 47 -0.56 -7.50 -6.10
CA PHE A 47 -1.22 -7.61 -4.80
C PHE A 47 -1.04 -9.00 -4.19
N ALA A 48 -1.12 -10.06 -5.02
CA ALA A 48 -0.85 -11.41 -4.57
C ALA A 48 0.56 -11.52 -3.97
N GLU A 49 1.59 -11.08 -4.71
CA GLU A 49 2.98 -11.08 -4.26
C GLU A 49 3.17 -10.23 -3.00
N TYR A 50 2.61 -9.02 -2.95
CA TYR A 50 2.70 -8.18 -1.76
C TYR A 50 2.10 -8.86 -0.52
N CYS A 51 0.94 -9.50 -0.66
CA CYS A 51 0.30 -10.23 0.44
C CYS A 51 1.13 -11.44 0.88
N ASP A 52 1.75 -12.16 -0.05
CA ASP A 52 2.59 -13.33 0.25
C ASP A 52 3.84 -12.94 1.08
N HIS A 53 4.35 -11.71 0.88
CA HIS A 53 5.51 -11.18 1.58
C HIS A 53 5.16 -10.17 2.69
N TYR A 54 3.88 -10.01 3.05
CA TYR A 54 3.44 -8.98 4.01
C TYR A 54 4.16 -9.13 5.36
N GLY A 55 4.27 -10.36 5.88
CA GLY A 55 4.94 -10.63 7.16
C GLY A 55 6.46 -10.39 7.17
N GLU A 56 7.07 -10.11 6.01
CA GLU A 56 8.50 -9.81 5.87
C GLU A 56 8.79 -8.29 5.87
N MET A 57 7.75 -7.46 5.99
CA MET A 57 7.82 -6.00 5.97
C MET A 57 7.47 -5.42 7.36
N ASP A 58 8.00 -4.24 7.66
CA ASP A 58 7.59 -3.40 8.79
C ASP A 58 6.67 -2.29 8.25
N HIS A 59 5.40 -2.30 8.69
CA HIS A 59 4.41 -1.30 8.29
C HIS A 59 4.16 -0.34 9.44
N ARG A 60 4.29 0.96 9.17
CA ARG A 60 3.99 2.02 10.13
C ARG A 60 3.00 2.99 9.53
N PHE A 61 1.90 3.18 10.24
CA PHE A 61 0.82 4.07 9.86
C PHE A 61 0.71 5.21 10.86
N GLU A 62 0.74 6.44 10.36
CA GLU A 62 0.56 7.66 11.14
C GLU A 62 -0.65 8.41 10.58
N THR A 63 -1.60 8.78 11.44
CA THR A 63 -2.70 9.67 11.02
C THR A 63 -2.17 11.09 10.90
N THR A 64 -2.43 11.77 9.79
CA THR A 64 -2.15 13.20 9.62
C THR A 64 -3.42 14.02 9.92
N GLY A 65 -3.31 15.35 9.89
CA GLY A 65 -4.50 16.22 10.01
C GLY A 65 -5.49 16.07 8.85
N LYS A 66 -5.07 15.50 7.71
CA LYS A 66 -5.84 15.43 6.46
C LYS A 66 -5.89 14.03 5.83
N GLY A 67 -5.40 13.00 6.52
CA GLY A 67 -5.30 11.66 5.95
C GLY A 67 -4.30 10.79 6.69
N VAL A 68 -3.42 10.13 5.93
CA VAL A 68 -2.49 9.13 6.47
C VAL A 68 -1.10 9.27 5.86
N ARG A 69 -0.10 8.98 6.67
CA ARG A 69 1.28 8.72 6.27
C ARG A 69 1.59 7.26 6.53
N MET A 70 2.24 6.63 5.56
CA MET A 70 2.62 5.23 5.61
C MET A 70 4.11 5.10 5.32
N ILE A 71 4.81 4.35 6.16
CA ILE A 71 6.18 3.94 5.94
C ILE A 71 6.17 2.42 5.90
N VAL A 72 6.67 1.83 4.82
CA VAL A 72 6.84 0.38 4.70
C VAL A 72 8.27 0.11 4.36
N THR A 73 8.94 -0.71 5.18
CA THR A 73 10.34 -1.07 4.99
C THR A 73 10.53 -2.58 5.07
N ALA A 74 11.60 -3.08 4.50
CA ALA A 74 12.01 -4.47 4.60
C ALA A 74 13.52 -4.59 4.67
N LYS A 75 14.01 -5.66 5.31
CA LYS A 75 15.45 -5.95 5.39
C LYS A 75 15.97 -6.59 4.10
N ASP A 76 15.17 -7.43 3.46
CA ASP A 76 15.51 -8.03 2.18
C ASP A 76 15.31 -7.00 1.05
N PRO A 77 16.35 -6.66 0.27
CA PRO A 77 16.23 -5.74 -0.86
C PRO A 77 15.18 -6.15 -1.90
N LYS A 78 14.92 -7.46 -2.07
CA LYS A 78 13.85 -7.98 -2.94
C LYS A 78 12.48 -7.61 -2.37
N VAL A 79 12.25 -7.85 -1.09
CA VAL A 79 10.98 -7.50 -0.42
C VAL A 79 10.76 -5.99 -0.43
N ALA A 80 11.84 -5.20 -0.25
CA ALA A 80 11.78 -3.74 -0.38
C ALA A 80 11.34 -3.31 -1.79
N ARG A 81 11.78 -4.01 -2.85
CA ARG A 81 11.31 -3.77 -4.23
C ARG A 81 9.83 -4.13 -4.42
N ILE A 82 9.37 -5.23 -3.82
CA ILE A 82 7.95 -5.63 -3.83
C ILE A 82 7.09 -4.53 -3.18
N ALA A 83 7.51 -4.03 -2.01
CA ALA A 83 6.83 -2.94 -1.32
C ALA A 83 6.74 -1.66 -2.19
N LYS A 84 7.85 -1.28 -2.85
CA LYS A 84 7.87 -0.14 -3.79
C LYS A 84 6.94 -0.35 -4.98
N ASN A 85 6.86 -1.57 -5.51
CA ASN A 85 5.96 -1.90 -6.61
C ASN A 85 4.49 -1.72 -6.20
N HIS A 86 4.11 -2.29 -5.07
CA HIS A 86 2.77 -2.11 -4.51
C HIS A 86 2.43 -0.63 -4.30
N ALA A 87 3.36 0.15 -3.75
CA ALA A 87 3.17 1.58 -3.55
C ALA A 87 2.93 2.36 -4.85
N LYS A 88 3.55 1.96 -5.97
CA LYS A 88 3.29 2.55 -7.29
C LYS A 88 1.86 2.26 -7.75
N VAL A 89 1.39 1.03 -7.59
CA VAL A 89 0.02 0.64 -7.96
C VAL A 89 -1.01 1.41 -7.12
N VAL A 90 -0.85 1.46 -5.81
CA VAL A 90 -1.77 2.22 -4.93
C VAL A 90 -1.72 3.72 -5.23
N SER A 91 -0.54 4.27 -5.54
CA SER A 91 -0.42 5.68 -5.94
C SER A 91 -1.20 5.96 -7.23
N LYS A 92 -1.25 5.01 -8.17
CA LYS A 92 -2.07 5.14 -9.38
C LYS A 92 -3.56 5.04 -9.09
N PHE A 93 -4.00 4.19 -8.15
CA PHE A 93 -5.40 4.19 -7.72
C PHE A 93 -5.81 5.56 -7.16
N ALA A 94 -4.94 6.22 -6.41
CA ALA A 94 -5.21 7.55 -5.88
C ALA A 94 -5.27 8.62 -6.98
N SER A 95 -4.47 8.51 -8.06
CA SER A 95 -4.43 9.51 -9.13
C SER A 95 -5.45 9.28 -10.26
N GLU A 96 -5.72 8.02 -10.61
CA GLU A 96 -6.55 7.63 -11.75
C GLU A 96 -7.94 7.12 -11.32
N GLY A 97 -8.12 6.81 -10.03
CA GLY A 97 -9.40 6.34 -9.50
C GLY A 97 -9.81 4.99 -10.08
N TRP A 98 -11.10 4.86 -10.41
CA TRP A 98 -11.73 3.58 -10.73
C TRP A 98 -11.20 2.91 -12.01
N SER A 99 -10.66 3.67 -12.96
CA SER A 99 -10.15 3.09 -14.22
C SER A 99 -8.93 2.18 -14.02
N GLU A 100 -8.13 2.43 -12.98
CA GLU A 100 -6.96 1.61 -12.66
C GLU A 100 -7.36 0.37 -11.83
N HIS A 101 -8.48 0.43 -11.09
CA HIS A 101 -8.93 -0.66 -10.21
C HIS A 101 -9.14 -2.00 -10.94
N GLY A 102 -9.58 -1.98 -12.20
CA GLY A 102 -9.84 -3.19 -13.00
C GLY A 102 -8.63 -3.75 -13.75
N ARG A 103 -7.45 -3.12 -13.64
CA ARG A 103 -6.25 -3.55 -14.35
C ARG A 103 -5.43 -4.53 -13.51
N GLU A 104 -4.70 -5.40 -14.20
CA GLU A 104 -3.68 -6.24 -13.59
C GLU A 104 -2.34 -5.49 -13.56
N HIS A 105 -1.57 -5.72 -12.49
CA HIS A 105 -0.26 -5.12 -12.31
C HIS A 105 0.80 -6.22 -12.18
N PRO A 106 1.93 -6.09 -12.87
CA PRO A 106 2.98 -7.10 -12.83
C PRO A 106 3.59 -7.20 -11.43
N ALA A 107 3.82 -8.45 -10.99
CA ALA A 107 4.64 -8.77 -9.83
C ALA A 107 6.13 -8.50 -10.12
N ILE A 108 6.95 -8.49 -9.07
CA ILE A 108 8.41 -8.34 -9.13
C ILE A 108 9.14 -9.69 -9.23
N GLN A 109 8.49 -10.81 -8.88
CA GLN A 109 9.05 -12.17 -8.86
C GLN A 109 9.95 -12.46 -10.07
N PRO A 110 11.06 -13.22 -9.85
CA PRO A 110 12.37 -13.05 -10.48
C PRO A 110 12.39 -12.92 -12.01
#